data_AF-A0A9X1XB59-F1
#
_entry.id   AF-A0A9X1XB59-F1
#
_cell.length_a   1.000
_cell.length_b   1.000
_cell.length_c   1.000
_cell.angle_alpha   90.00
_cell.angle_beta   90.00
_cell.angle_gamma   90.00
#
_symmetry.space_group_name_H-M   'P 1'
#
loop_
_entity.id
_entity.type
_entity.pdbx_description
1 polymer ?
#
loop_
_entity_poly.entity_id
_entity_poly.type
_entity_poly.pdbx_seq_one_letter_code
_entity_poly.pdbx_strand_id
1 'polypeptide(L)' 'MGFDVNVVFQIAGLGIIVAMLHSVLKMVGKEDYANWVTLLGFIVALFIVISLLSDLFQKVKGVFLFQ' A
#
# COMPACT_ATOMS: atom_id res chain seq x y z
N MET A 1 -19.50 -13.09 -1.03
CA MET A 1 -19.44 -12.02 -0.02
C MET A 1 -18.18 -12.20 0.79
N GLY A 2 -17.05 -11.72 0.30
CA GLY A 2 -15.82 -11.60 1.07
C GLY A 2 -15.30 -10.23 0.72
N PHE A 3 -15.52 -9.26 1.60
CA PHE A 3 -14.75 -8.01 1.50
C PHE A 3 -13.27 -8.39 1.41
N ASP A 4 -12.53 -7.66 0.58
CA ASP A 4 -11.16 -7.89 0.15
C ASP A 4 -10.14 -8.02 1.29
N VAL A 5 -10.24 -9.09 2.09
CA VAL A 5 -9.29 -9.44 3.17
C VAL A 5 -7.87 -9.51 2.60
N ASN A 6 -7.75 -9.93 1.33
CA ASN A 6 -6.48 -9.93 0.61
C ASN A 6 -5.82 -8.55 0.56
N VAL A 7 -6.58 -7.48 0.31
CA VAL A 7 -6.04 -6.10 0.27
C VAL A 7 -5.58 -5.66 1.66
N VAL A 8 -6.35 -5.99 2.70
CA VAL A 8 -5.98 -5.69 4.09
C VAL A 8 -4.70 -6.42 4.48
N PHE A 9 -4.57 -7.70 4.15
CA PHE A 9 -3.36 -8.49 4.39
C PHE A 9 -2.16 -7.97 3.58
N GLN A 10 -2.38 -7.51 2.35
CA GLN A 10 -1.32 -6.95 1.52
C GLN A 10 -0.78 -5.64 2.12
N ILE A 11 -1.65 -4.75 2.60
CA ILE A 11 -1.23 -3.51 3.27
C ILE A 11 -0.56 -3.81 4.62
N ALA A 12 -1.08 -4.76 5.39
CA ALA A 12 -0.47 -5.16 6.66
C ALA A 12 0.93 -5.79 6.46
N GLY A 13 1.08 -6.67 5.46
CA GLY A 13 2.35 -7.27 5.08
C GLY A 13 3.37 -6.24 4.62
N LEU A 14 2.95 -5.27 3.79
CA LEU A 14 3.78 -4.13 3.40
C LEU A 14 4.28 -3.37 4.63
N GLY A 15 3.40 -3.07 5.58
CA GLY A 15 3.75 -2.37 6.82
C GLY A 15 4.80 -3.11 7.66
N ILE A 16 4.65 -4.43 7.81
CA ILE A 16 5.63 -5.27 8.53
C ILE A 16 6.98 -5.23 7.83
N ILE A 17 7.02 -5.41 6.50
CA ILE A 17 8.26 -5.40 5.72
C ILE A 17 8.97 -4.05 5.84
N VAL A 18 8.25 -2.94 5.69
CA VAL A 18 8.80 -1.59 5.80
C VAL A 18 9.36 -1.34 7.19
N ALA A 19 8.64 -1.72 8.25
CA ALA A 19 9.09 -1.57 9.63
C ALA A 19 10.34 -2.41 9.93
N MET A 20 10.41 -3.64 9.42
CA MET A 20 11.59 -4.49 9.53
C MET A 20 12.78 -3.87 8.81
N LEU A 21 12.62 -3.41 7.56
CA LEU A 21 13.68 -2.76 6.80
C LEU A 21 14.18 -1.48 7.49
N HIS A 22 13.28 -0.62 7.95
CA HIS A 22 13.64 0.57 8.73
C HIS A 22 14.49 0.20 9.95
N SER A 23 14.06 -0.81 10.72
CA SER A 23 14.76 -1.25 11.93
C SER A 23 16.15 -1.79 11.63
N VAL A 24 16.29 -2.58 10.55
CA VAL A 24 17.58 -3.13 10.10
C VAL A 24 18.51 -2.02 9.61
N LEU A 25 18.02 -1.10 8.78
CA LEU A 25 18.83 0.00 8.24
C LEU A 25 19.33 0.93 9.35
N LYS A 26 18.49 1.21 10.35
CA LYS A 26 18.88 1.95 11.55
C LYS A 26 19.96 1.21 12.34
N MET A 27 19.86 -0.11 12.49
CA MET A 27 20.85 -0.93 13.20
C MET A 27 22.22 -0.96 12.50
N VAL A 28 22.26 -0.82 11.18
CA VAL A 28 23.50 -0.74 10.38
C VAL A 28 24.09 0.69 10.35
N GLY A 29 23.47 1.64 11.05
CA GLY A 29 23.92 3.05 11.10
C GLY A 29 23.55 3.86 9.86
N LYS A 30 22.64 3.36 9.02
CA LYS A 30 22.16 4.02 7.79
C LYS A 30 20.79 4.68 8.02
N GLU A 31 20.73 5.65 8.92
CA GLU A 31 19.49 6.32 9.30
C GLU A 31 18.82 7.09 8.16
N ASP A 32 19.60 7.73 7.28
CA ASP A 32 19.06 8.43 6.11
C ASP A 32 18.24 7.48 5.23
N TYR A 33 18.78 6.30 4.94
CA TYR A 33 18.10 5.29 4.14
C TYR A 33 16.87 4.72 4.85
N ALA A 34 16.91 4.59 6.18
CA ALA A 34 15.77 4.12 6.96
C ALA A 34 14.57 5.07 6.79
N ASN A 35 14.80 6.39 6.88
CA ASN A 35 13.78 7.40 6.65
C ASN A 35 13.18 7.34 5.23
N TRP A 36 14.03 7.18 4.21
CA TRP A 36 13.58 7.01 2.82
C TRP A 36 12.73 5.76 2.64
N VAL A 37 13.07 4.64 3.30
CA VAL A 37 12.29 3.40 3.24
C VAL A 37 10.89 3.59 3.84
N THR A 38 10.75 4.30 4.96
CA THR A 38 9.43 4.59 5.54
C THR A 38 8.58 5.45 4.60
N LEU A 39 9.17 6.48 3.98
CA LEU A 39 8.49 7.33 3.00
C LEU A 39 8.05 6.55 1.76
N LEU A 40 8.94 5.71 1.21
CA LEU A 40 8.61 4.85 0.07
C LEU A 40 7.52 3.84 0.43
N GLY A 41 7.57 3.24 1.63
CA GLY A 41 6.53 2.35 2.13
C GLY A 41 5.17 3.04 2.18
N PHE A 42 5.13 4.29 2.65
CA PHE A 42 3.91 5.09 2.65
C PHE A 42 3.39 5.38 1.23
N ILE A 43 4.28 5.76 0.30
CA ILE A 43 3.92 6.00 -1.10
C ILE A 43 3.32 4.74 -1.74
N VAL A 44 3.91 3.57 -1.52
CA VAL A 44 3.38 2.30 -2.05
C VAL A 44 2.00 1.99 -1.47
N ALA A 45 1.77 2.24 -0.18
CA ALA A 45 0.45 2.08 0.43
C ALA A 45 -0.60 2.98 -0.26
N LEU A 46 -0.24 4.23 -0.59
CA LEU A 46 -1.12 5.14 -1.33
C LEU A 46 -1.42 4.62 -2.74
N PHE A 47 -0.46 4.02 -3.44
CA PHE A 47 -0.69 3.40 -4.75
C PHE A 47 -1.74 2.27 -4.69
N ILE A 48 -1.71 1.45 -3.63
CA ILE A 48 -2.72 0.41 -3.41
C ILE A 48 -4.11 1.03 -3.27
N VAL A 49 -4.22 2.12 -2.51
CA VAL A 49 -5.49 2.86 -2.35
C VAL A 49 -5.98 3.45 -3.68
N ILE A 50 -5.08 4.04 -4.47
CA ILE A 50 -5.42 4.61 -5.78
C ILE A 50 -5.92 3.53 -6.75
N SER A 51 -5.29 2.36 -6.76
CA SER A 51 -5.74 1.23 -7.59
C SER A 51 -7.16 0.81 -7.20
N LEU A 52 -7.43 0.72 -5.90
CA LEU A 52 -8.75 0.39 -5.40
C LEU A 52 -9.78 1.44 -5.86
N LEU A 53 -9.46 2.73 -5.71
CA LEU A 53 -10.31 3.81 -6.21
C LEU A 53 -10.57 3.68 -7.71
N SER A 54 -9.55 3.37 -8.52
CA SER A 54 -9.70 3.14 -9.96
C SER A 54 -10.71 2.03 -10.26
N ASP A 55 -10.62 0.90 -9.56
CA ASP A 55 -11.54 -0.23 -9.72
C ASP A 55 -12.98 0.16 -9.33
N LEU A 56 -13.13 0.96 -8.27
CA LEU A 56 -14.42 1.51 -7.87
C LEU A 56 -14.97 2.43 -8.96
N PHE A 57 -14.17 3.33 -9.52
CA PHE A 57 -14.56 4.20 -10.62
C PHE A 57 -14.93 3.42 -11.88
N GLN A 58 -14.22 2.33 -12.20
CA GLN A 58 -14.56 1.44 -13.32
C GLN A 58 -15.89 0.73 -13.09
N LYS A 59 -16.14 0.25 -11.87
CA LYS A 59 -17.45 -0.34 -11.50
C LYS A 59 -18.58 0.67 -11.63
N VAL A 60 -18.38 1.90 -11.14
CA VAL A 60 -19.36 2.99 -11.29
C VAL A 60 -19.60 3.27 -12.78
N LYS A 61 -18.55 3.47 -13.56
CA LYS A 61 -18.67 3.65 -15.02
C LYS A 61 -19.41 2.49 -15.69
N GLY A 62 -19.11 1.25 -15.33
CA GLY A 62 -19.79 0.07 -15.89
C GLY A 62 -21.28 0.00 -15.54
N VAL A 63 -21.70 0.49 -14.36
CA VAL A 63 -23.11 0.53 -13.98
C VAL A 63 -23.84 1.70 -14.67
N PHE A 64 -23.19 2.86 -14.81
CA PHE A 64 -23.82 4.07 -15.34
C PHE A 64 -23.68 4.27 -16.85
N LEU A 65 -22.74 3.61 -17.53
CA LEU A 65 -22.55 3.66 -18.99
C LEU A 65 -23.20 2.49 -19.74
N PHE A 66 -23.96 1.64 -19.04
CA PHE A 66 -24.87 0.66 -19.65
C PHE A 66 -26.33 1.09 -19.46
N GLN A 67 -26.68 2.21 -20.10
CA GLN A 67 -27.85 2.32 -20.95
C GLN A 67 -27.59 3.37 -22.04
#